data_AF-A0A068U5N5-F1
#
_entry.id   AF-A0A068U5N5-F1
#
_cell.length_a   1.000
_cell.length_b   1.000
_cell.length_c   1.000
_cell.angle_alpha   90.00
_cell.angle_beta   90.00
_cell.angle_gamma   90.00
#
_symmetry.space_group_name_H-M   'P 1'
#
loop_
_entity.id
_entity.type
_entity.pdbx_description
1 polymer ?
#
loop_
_entity_poly.entity_id
_entity_poly.type
_entity_poly.pdbx_seq_one_letter_code
_entity_poly.pdbx_strand_id
1 'polypeptide(L)'
;MAEDGHKVSLNVYDLSQGLARQLSTTFLGKAIEGVWHTGIVVYGTEYYFGGGIQQTPAGRTPFGTPIRVVDLGITHVPKDVFEIYLQEISPRYTEQTYSLLTHNCNNFSNEVAQFLVSATIPDYILNLPNEVLNSPMGAVFLPMIQQLETTLRAGVVPQAPQFKPATTAPATQKASSLSNKEVDGKSRSEAEAATAGEQKTSTAETVPVAVKPTGGGQEKPSGNGIAGDSLGDARSKVQDEIGREFAAIMATGTLRASEAAALATRRVMQRYGHMNVAQS
;
A
#
# COMPACT_ATOMS: atom_id res chain seq x y z
N MET A 1 9.86 -24.29 -19.14
CA MET A 1 9.75 -22.87 -19.56
C MET A 1 10.21 -22.08 -18.36
N ALA A 2 11.24 -21.25 -18.50
CA ALA A 2 11.69 -20.40 -17.41
C ALA A 2 10.53 -19.46 -17.06
N GLU A 3 10.06 -19.47 -15.81
CA GLU A 3 9.11 -18.46 -15.38
C GLU A 3 9.89 -17.14 -15.28
N ASP A 4 9.53 -16.19 -16.14
CA ASP A 4 10.16 -14.88 -16.19
C ASP A 4 9.93 -14.18 -14.86
N GLY A 5 10.99 -14.08 -14.06
CA GLY A 5 10.97 -13.29 -12.83
C GLY A 5 10.67 -11.83 -13.14
N HIS A 6 9.89 -11.19 -12.29
CA HIS A 6 9.47 -9.80 -12.46
C HIS A 6 10.34 -8.87 -11.63
N LYS A 7 10.88 -7.82 -12.25
CA LYS A 7 11.65 -6.81 -11.53
C LYS A 7 10.75 -6.07 -10.53
N VAL A 8 11.25 -5.91 -9.31
CA VAL A 8 10.64 -5.13 -8.24
C VAL A 8 11.52 -3.93 -7.95
N SER A 9 10.94 -2.74 -7.92
CA SER A 9 11.66 -1.52 -7.57
C SER A 9 10.86 -0.64 -6.63
N LEU A 10 11.56 0.18 -5.87
CA LEU A 10 11.00 1.18 -4.97
C LEU A 10 11.18 2.56 -5.60
N ASN A 11 10.06 3.20 -5.93
CA ASN A 11 10.06 4.62 -6.28
C ASN A 11 10.07 5.45 -5.00
N VAL A 12 10.98 6.42 -4.93
CA VAL A 12 11.12 7.34 -3.79
C VAL A 12 10.84 8.75 -4.27
N TYR A 13 9.96 9.45 -3.56
CA TYR A 13 9.55 10.82 -3.83
C TYR A 13 9.82 11.70 -2.61
N ASP A 14 10.16 12.96 -2.83
CA ASP A 14 10.20 13.98 -1.79
C ASP A 14 8.94 14.85 -1.85
N LEU A 15 8.02 14.62 -0.91
CA LEU A 15 6.77 15.39 -0.80
C LEU A 15 7.00 16.87 -0.47
N SER A 16 8.17 17.23 0.05
CA SER A 16 8.51 18.62 0.33
C SER A 16 9.02 19.38 -0.90
N GLN A 17 9.32 18.67 -2.00
CA GLN A 17 9.90 19.23 -3.20
C GLN A 17 11.17 20.09 -2.92
N GLY A 18 12.03 19.61 -2.02
CA GLY A 18 13.27 20.28 -1.60
C GLY A 18 13.11 21.31 -0.49
N LEU A 19 11.87 21.68 -0.09
CA LEU A 19 11.64 22.64 1.00
C LEU A 19 12.09 22.09 2.35
N ALA A 20 11.94 20.77 2.59
CA ALA A 20 12.40 20.18 3.85
C ALA A 20 13.90 20.36 4.00
N ARG A 21 14.68 20.18 2.94
CA ARG A 21 16.14 20.38 2.96
C ARG A 21 16.53 21.84 3.24
N GLN A 22 15.81 22.80 2.63
CA GLN A 22 16.08 24.23 2.82
C GLN A 22 15.74 24.72 4.23
N LEU A 23 14.60 24.29 4.77
CA LEU A 23 14.12 24.73 6.09
C LEU A 23 14.80 23.96 7.23
N SER A 24 15.08 22.67 7.05
CA SER A 24 15.60 21.82 8.13
C SER A 24 16.97 22.25 8.64
N THR A 25 17.88 22.63 7.74
CA THR A 25 19.23 23.07 8.13
C THR A 25 19.18 24.35 8.98
N THR A 26 18.22 25.24 8.70
CA THR A 26 18.06 26.53 9.40
C THR A 26 17.34 26.37 10.75
N PHE A 27 16.38 25.45 10.84
CA PHE A 27 15.50 25.33 12.02
C PHE A 27 15.82 24.14 12.93
N LEU A 28 16.28 23.00 12.39
CA LEU A 28 16.46 21.75 13.16
C LEU A 28 17.91 21.49 13.57
N GLY A 29 18.88 22.26 13.06
CA GLY A 29 20.30 21.97 13.26
C GLY A 29 20.77 20.63 12.66
N LYS A 30 19.88 19.94 11.93
CA LYS A 30 20.11 18.72 11.15
C LYS A 30 19.33 18.85 9.85
N ALA A 31 19.96 18.47 8.75
CA ALA A 31 19.30 18.47 7.45
C ALA A 31 18.36 17.27 7.36
N ILE A 32 17.04 17.52 7.42
CA ILE A 32 16.05 16.58 6.91
C ILE A 32 16.11 16.70 5.39
N GLU A 33 16.61 15.65 4.73
CA GLU A 33 16.82 15.67 3.28
C GLU A 33 15.51 15.73 2.47
N GLY A 34 14.40 15.27 3.03
CA GLY A 34 13.11 15.23 2.35
C GLY A 34 12.01 14.65 3.24
N VAL A 35 10.77 14.74 2.75
CA VAL A 35 9.65 14.01 3.31
C VAL A 35 9.35 12.85 2.39
N TRP A 36 9.83 11.66 2.78
CA TRP A 36 9.83 10.51 1.89
C TRP A 36 8.44 9.89 1.74
N HIS A 37 8.01 9.80 0.47
CA HIS A 37 6.92 8.94 0.04
C HIS A 37 7.48 7.84 -0.84
N THR A 38 6.94 6.63 -0.72
CA THR A 38 7.39 5.47 -1.48
C THR A 38 6.24 4.68 -2.09
N GLY A 39 6.52 4.07 -3.24
CA GLY A 39 5.66 3.12 -3.92
C GLY A 39 6.47 1.96 -4.49
N ILE A 40 5.89 0.75 -4.44
CA ILE A 40 6.47 -0.46 -5.03
C ILE A 40 6.01 -0.58 -6.48
N VAL A 41 6.96 -0.69 -7.40
CA VAL A 41 6.70 -0.91 -8.82
C VAL A 41 6.99 -2.36 -9.17
N VAL A 42 5.97 -3.07 -9.64
CA VAL A 42 6.04 -4.46 -10.13
C VAL A 42 4.89 -4.71 -11.11
N TYR A 43 5.07 -5.60 -12.08
CA TYR A 43 4.07 -5.91 -13.12
C TYR A 43 3.57 -4.70 -13.93
N GLY A 44 4.40 -3.65 -14.06
CA GLY A 44 4.04 -2.40 -14.73
C GLY A 44 3.11 -1.47 -13.92
N THR A 45 2.82 -1.82 -12.66
CA THR A 45 1.95 -1.05 -11.76
C THR A 45 2.76 -0.58 -10.55
N GLU A 46 2.48 0.62 -10.09
CA GLU A 46 2.97 1.19 -8.85
C GLU A 46 1.89 1.10 -7.77
N TYR A 47 2.27 0.54 -6.62
CA TYR A 47 1.42 0.29 -5.47
C TYR A 47 1.92 1.10 -4.28
N TYR A 48 1.03 1.82 -3.61
CA TYR A 48 1.37 2.66 -2.46
C TYR A 48 0.18 2.79 -1.51
N PHE A 49 0.44 3.22 -0.27
CA PHE A 49 -0.61 3.43 0.73
C PHE A 49 -0.89 4.93 0.92
N GLY A 50 -2.18 5.29 0.92
CA GLY A 50 -2.72 6.62 1.21
C GLY A 50 -4.10 6.49 1.85
N GLY A 51 -5.17 6.91 1.16
CA GLY A 51 -6.57 6.65 1.56
C GLY A 51 -7.04 5.19 1.41
N GLY A 52 -6.12 4.24 1.54
CA GLY A 52 -6.25 2.86 1.09
C GLY A 52 -5.03 2.41 0.29
N ILE A 53 -5.02 1.14 -0.08
CA ILE A 53 -4.03 0.61 -1.03
C ILE A 53 -4.39 1.14 -2.42
N GLN A 54 -3.51 1.99 -2.95
CA GLN A 54 -3.64 2.58 -4.26
C GLN A 54 -2.79 1.81 -5.27
N GLN A 55 -3.27 1.79 -6.51
CA GLN A 55 -2.61 1.16 -7.64
C GLN A 55 -2.75 2.08 -8.85
N THR A 56 -1.63 2.33 -9.53
CA THR A 56 -1.56 3.23 -10.67
C THR A 56 -0.52 2.71 -11.66
N PRO A 57 -0.67 2.88 -12.98
CA PRO A 57 0.40 2.51 -13.90
C PRO A 57 1.72 3.18 -13.52
N ALA A 58 2.83 2.45 -13.63
CA ALA A 58 4.15 2.94 -13.23
C ALA A 58 4.48 4.28 -13.94
N GLY A 59 4.94 5.27 -13.16
CA GLY A 59 5.25 6.62 -13.67
C GLY A 59 4.03 7.49 -14.00
N ARG A 60 2.81 7.04 -13.65
CA ARG A 60 1.58 7.83 -13.75
C ARG A 60 1.03 8.27 -12.39
N THR A 61 1.78 8.07 -11.32
CA THR A 61 1.37 8.52 -10.00
C THR A 61 1.28 10.05 -9.94
N PRO A 62 0.38 10.59 -9.11
CA PRO A 62 0.24 12.03 -8.95
C PRO A 62 1.45 12.69 -8.23
N PHE A 63 2.41 11.90 -7.75
CA PHE A 63 3.65 12.37 -7.10
C PHE A 63 4.75 12.80 -8.09
N GLY A 64 4.53 12.63 -9.40
CA GLY A 64 5.44 13.07 -10.44
C GLY A 64 6.55 12.06 -10.74
N THR A 65 7.77 12.54 -10.96
CA THR A 65 8.92 11.66 -11.24
C THR A 65 9.64 11.32 -9.94
N PRO A 66 9.93 10.03 -9.68
CA PRO A 66 10.67 9.64 -8.48
C PRO A 66 12.07 10.27 -8.50
N ILE A 67 12.50 10.80 -7.36
CA ILE A 67 13.84 11.37 -7.20
C ILE A 67 14.91 10.28 -7.14
N ARG A 68 14.52 9.07 -6.74
CA ARG A 68 15.36 7.87 -6.68
C ARG A 68 14.50 6.65 -6.99
N VAL A 69 15.06 5.72 -7.75
CA VAL A 69 14.48 4.39 -7.99
C VAL A 69 15.46 3.37 -7.44
N VAL A 70 15.04 2.62 -6.43
CA VAL A 70 15.88 1.60 -5.78
C VAL A 70 15.50 0.23 -6.34
N ASP A 71 16.48 -0.51 -6.83
CA ASP A 71 16.27 -1.90 -7.25
C ASP A 71 16.14 -2.79 -6.01
N LEU A 72 15.00 -3.47 -5.87
CA LEU A 72 14.76 -4.38 -4.75
C LEU A 72 14.99 -5.85 -5.13
N GLY A 73 15.14 -6.15 -6.42
CA GLY A 73 15.40 -7.49 -6.92
C GLY A 73 14.32 -8.02 -7.84
N ILE A 74 14.18 -9.35 -7.86
CA ILE A 74 13.30 -10.07 -8.78
C ILE A 74 12.35 -10.95 -7.97
N THR A 75 11.04 -10.81 -8.23
CA THR A 75 10.02 -11.68 -7.65
C THR A 75 9.58 -12.74 -8.64
N HIS A 76 9.28 -13.93 -8.13
CA HIS A 76 8.64 -15.01 -8.88
C HIS A 76 7.19 -15.20 -8.44
N VAL A 77 6.67 -14.30 -7.59
CA VAL A 77 5.26 -14.30 -7.19
C VAL A 77 4.43 -13.95 -8.43
N PRO A 78 3.39 -14.73 -8.78
CA PRO A 78 2.47 -14.36 -9.84
C PRO A 78 1.64 -13.12 -9.48
N LYS A 79 1.26 -12.32 -10.47
CA LYS A 79 0.50 -11.08 -10.26
C LYS A 79 -0.84 -11.31 -9.53
N ASP A 80 -1.56 -12.35 -9.89
CA ASP A 80 -2.84 -12.74 -9.27
C ASP A 80 -2.66 -13.11 -7.79
N VAL A 81 -1.59 -13.85 -7.46
CA VAL A 81 -1.23 -14.15 -6.06
C VAL A 81 -0.91 -12.88 -5.29
N PHE A 82 -0.17 -11.94 -5.90
CA PHE A 82 0.11 -10.65 -5.28
C PHE A 82 -1.16 -9.80 -5.06
N GLU A 83 -2.09 -9.79 -6.01
CA GLU A 83 -3.36 -9.07 -5.87
C GLU A 83 -4.24 -9.67 -4.76
N ILE A 84 -4.26 -10.99 -4.60
CA ILE A 84 -4.92 -11.67 -3.46
C ILE A 84 -4.27 -11.25 -2.14
N TYR A 85 -2.94 -11.22 -2.07
CA TYR A 85 -2.22 -10.76 -0.89
C TYR A 85 -2.56 -9.30 -0.54
N LEU A 86 -2.62 -8.41 -1.54
CA LEU A 86 -3.04 -7.02 -1.32
C LEU A 86 -4.47 -6.91 -0.77
N GLN A 87 -5.40 -7.76 -1.25
CA GLN A 87 -6.76 -7.83 -0.70
C GLN A 87 -6.76 -8.29 0.76
N GLU A 88 -5.94 -9.29 1.11
CA GLU A 88 -5.82 -9.83 2.47
C GLU A 88 -5.32 -8.77 3.46
N ILE A 89 -4.33 -7.96 3.08
CA ILE A 89 -3.77 -6.92 3.95
C ILE A 89 -4.58 -5.62 3.93
N SER A 90 -5.45 -5.42 2.94
CA SER A 90 -6.25 -4.20 2.79
C SER A 90 -7.01 -3.74 4.04
N PRO A 91 -7.56 -4.62 4.92
CA PRO A 91 -8.22 -4.18 6.15
C PRO A 91 -7.28 -3.50 7.16
N ARG A 92 -5.95 -3.68 7.04
CA ARG A 92 -4.94 -2.97 7.85
C ARG A 92 -4.48 -1.67 7.20
N TYR A 93 -4.77 -1.47 5.92
CA TYR A 93 -4.33 -0.33 5.11
C TYR A 93 -5.54 0.43 4.57
N THR A 94 -6.28 1.06 5.49
CA THR A 94 -7.45 1.88 5.18
C THR A 94 -7.16 3.35 5.42
N GLU A 95 -8.05 4.23 4.95
CA GLU A 95 -8.00 5.64 5.29
C GLU A 95 -7.88 5.87 6.81
N GLN A 96 -8.65 5.14 7.61
CA GLN A 96 -8.69 5.33 9.06
C GLN A 96 -7.43 4.84 9.78
N THR A 97 -6.71 3.87 9.20
CA THR A 97 -5.46 3.37 9.78
C THR A 97 -4.23 4.15 9.36
N TYR A 98 -4.36 5.05 8.37
CA TYR A 98 -3.24 5.85 7.90
C TYR A 98 -2.74 6.81 8.99
N SER A 99 -1.46 6.69 9.35
CA SER A 99 -0.74 7.65 10.18
C SER A 99 0.61 7.94 9.58
N LEU A 100 0.90 9.22 9.36
CA LEU A 100 2.14 9.67 8.71
C LEU A 100 3.39 9.26 9.49
N LEU A 101 3.30 9.11 10.81
CA LEU A 101 4.45 8.80 11.65
C LEU A 101 4.64 7.31 11.92
N THR A 102 3.56 6.53 12.01
CA THR A 102 3.62 5.15 12.52
C THR A 102 3.08 4.10 11.57
N HIS A 103 2.23 4.47 10.60
CA HIS A 103 1.61 3.53 9.66
C HIS A 103 1.31 4.23 8.33
N ASN A 104 2.33 4.37 7.49
CA ASN A 104 2.29 5.16 6.26
C ASN A 104 2.73 4.35 5.02
N CYS A 105 2.90 5.04 3.90
CA CYS A 105 3.36 4.52 2.61
C CYS A 105 4.66 3.70 2.71
N ASN A 106 5.57 4.10 3.59
CA ASN A 106 6.87 3.47 3.77
C ASN A 106 6.73 2.15 4.54
N ASN A 107 5.86 2.09 5.55
CA ASN A 107 5.53 0.84 6.23
C ASN A 107 4.90 -0.17 5.28
N PHE A 108 3.94 0.29 4.47
CA PHE A 108 3.32 -0.51 3.42
C PHE A 108 4.34 -1.04 2.41
N SER A 109 5.16 -0.15 1.85
CA SER A 109 6.19 -0.53 0.85
C SER A 109 7.19 -1.51 1.43
N ASN A 110 7.55 -1.38 2.70
CA ASN A 110 8.42 -2.34 3.39
C ASN A 110 7.78 -3.71 3.54
N GLU A 111 6.50 -3.77 3.94
CA GLU A 111 5.79 -5.04 4.07
C GLU A 111 5.65 -5.75 2.72
N VAL A 112 5.30 -5.01 1.67
CA VAL A 112 5.19 -5.52 0.30
C VAL A 112 6.55 -5.98 -0.24
N ALA A 113 7.64 -5.23 0.02
CA ALA A 113 8.99 -5.63 -0.37
C ALA A 113 9.41 -6.94 0.29
N GLN A 114 9.08 -7.13 1.58
CA GLN A 114 9.34 -8.38 2.28
C GLN A 114 8.58 -9.55 1.67
N PHE A 115 7.31 -9.34 1.29
CA PHE A 115 6.50 -10.37 0.63
C PHE A 115 7.05 -10.76 -0.75
N LEU A 116 7.37 -9.77 -1.59
CA LEU A 116 7.75 -10.02 -2.99
C LEU A 116 9.18 -10.55 -3.15
N VAL A 117 10.12 -10.02 -2.39
CA VAL A 117 11.57 -10.26 -2.60
C VAL A 117 12.34 -10.56 -1.30
N SER A 118 11.66 -10.69 -0.16
CA SER A 118 12.30 -10.92 1.14
C SER A 118 13.35 -9.87 1.52
N ALA A 119 13.16 -8.63 1.05
CA ALA A 119 14.04 -7.50 1.32
C ALA A 119 13.29 -6.38 2.07
N THR A 120 14.05 -5.50 2.72
CA THR A 120 13.52 -4.28 3.34
C THR A 120 13.79 -3.07 2.44
N ILE A 121 13.01 -2.01 2.62
CA ILE A 121 13.34 -0.71 2.02
C ILE A 121 14.47 -0.03 2.81
N PRO A 122 15.17 0.97 2.24
CA PRO A 122 16.28 1.64 2.93
C PRO A 122 15.91 2.25 4.29
N ASP A 123 16.75 2.03 5.30
CA ASP A 123 16.50 2.43 6.69
C ASP A 123 16.31 3.94 6.89
N TYR A 124 16.98 4.78 6.09
CA TYR A 124 16.83 6.24 6.16
C TYR A 124 15.39 6.70 5.83
N ILE A 125 14.62 5.88 5.10
CA ILE A 125 13.22 6.15 4.78
C ILE A 125 12.34 5.76 5.98
N LEU A 126 12.57 4.58 6.55
CA LEU A 126 11.81 4.06 7.69
C LEU A 126 12.05 4.83 8.99
N ASN A 127 13.27 5.32 9.20
CA ASN A 127 13.66 6.01 10.43
C ASN A 127 13.34 7.51 10.43
N LEU A 128 12.95 8.09 9.29
CA LEU A 128 12.64 9.52 9.17
C LEU A 128 11.64 10.02 10.25
N PRO A 129 10.51 9.35 10.54
CA PRO A 129 9.60 9.79 11.59
C PRO A 129 10.26 9.88 12.97
N ASN A 130 11.13 8.92 13.31
CA ASN A 130 11.85 8.90 14.58
C ASN A 130 12.86 10.04 14.67
N GLU A 131 13.54 10.37 13.56
CA GLU A 131 14.46 11.51 13.51
C GLU A 131 13.74 12.85 13.72
N VAL A 132 12.55 13.01 13.12
CA VAL A 132 11.73 14.21 13.28
C VAL A 132 11.25 14.36 14.72
N LEU A 133 10.69 13.30 15.30
CA LEU A 133 10.14 13.31 16.66
C LEU A 133 11.21 13.54 17.74
N ASN A 134 12.41 13.00 17.54
CA ASN A 134 13.53 13.17 18.47
C ASN A 134 14.30 14.48 18.28
N SER A 135 13.91 15.33 17.32
CA SER A 135 14.53 16.64 17.13
C SER A 135 13.97 17.66 18.14
N PRO A 136 14.78 18.64 18.62
CA PRO A 136 14.31 19.69 19.52
C PRO A 136 13.12 20.51 18.98
N MET A 137 12.96 20.53 17.66
CA MET A 137 11.88 21.24 16.96
C MET A 137 10.75 20.31 16.50
N GLY A 138 10.80 19.01 16.77
CA GLY A 138 9.78 18.05 16.32
C GLY A 138 8.36 18.46 16.71
N ALA A 139 8.20 18.99 17.93
CA ALA A 139 6.94 19.53 18.44
C ALA A 139 6.41 20.74 17.63
N VAL A 140 7.31 21.57 17.10
CA VAL A 140 6.95 22.74 16.29
C VAL A 140 6.41 22.33 14.91
N PHE A 141 6.89 21.22 14.36
CA PHE A 141 6.43 20.72 13.05
C PHE A 141 5.18 19.84 13.12
N LEU A 142 4.71 19.45 14.31
CA LEU A 142 3.52 18.62 14.49
C LEU A 142 2.29 19.13 13.71
N PRO A 143 1.94 20.43 13.70
CA PRO A 143 0.80 20.92 12.93
C PRO A 143 0.97 20.70 11.42
N MET A 144 2.18 20.88 10.89
CA MET A 144 2.47 20.64 9.47
C MET A 144 2.39 19.14 9.14
N ILE A 145 2.89 18.28 10.03
CA ILE A 145 2.81 16.83 9.92
C ILE A 145 1.35 16.38 9.90
N GLN A 146 0.51 16.92 10.79
CA GLN A 146 -0.92 16.61 10.84
C GLN A 146 -1.67 17.06 9.57
N GLN A 147 -1.34 18.24 9.04
CA GLN A 147 -1.91 18.71 7.77
C GLN A 147 -1.51 17.80 6.60
N LEU A 148 -0.24 17.38 6.57
CA LEU A 148 0.26 16.46 5.56
C LEU A 148 -0.41 15.09 5.67
N GLU A 149 -0.54 14.56 6.88
CA GLU A 149 -1.26 13.31 7.16
C GLU A 149 -2.70 13.38 6.65
N THR A 150 -3.42 14.46 6.97
CA THR A 150 -4.81 14.66 6.52
C THR A 150 -4.92 14.61 4.99
N THR A 151 -3.95 15.19 4.30
CA THR A 151 -3.91 15.23 2.82
C THR A 151 -3.66 13.85 2.23
N LEU A 152 -2.65 13.13 2.73
CA LEU A 152 -2.29 11.78 2.26
C LEU A 152 -3.36 10.74 2.62
N ARG A 153 -3.95 10.88 3.80
CA ARG A 153 -5.08 10.08 4.26
C ARG A 153 -6.28 10.24 3.33
N ALA A 154 -6.57 11.46 2.86
CA ALA A 154 -7.61 11.68 1.86
C ALA A 154 -7.25 11.17 0.45
N GLY A 155 -6.08 10.54 0.26
CA GLY A 155 -5.58 10.09 -1.04
C GLY A 155 -5.16 11.23 -1.96
N VAL A 156 -4.99 12.44 -1.43
CA VAL A 156 -4.60 13.64 -2.19
C VAL A 156 -3.08 13.80 -2.14
N VAL A 157 -2.49 14.27 -3.24
CA VAL A 157 -1.06 14.60 -3.25
C VAL A 157 -0.83 15.98 -2.64
N PRO A 158 0.11 16.09 -1.69
CA PRO A 158 0.50 17.37 -1.11
C PRO A 158 1.03 18.30 -2.19
N GLN A 159 0.45 19.49 -2.28
CA GLN A 159 1.01 20.58 -3.07
C GLN A 159 2.11 21.24 -2.23
N ALA A 160 3.26 21.53 -2.84
CA ALA A 160 4.25 22.38 -2.18
C ALA A 160 3.60 23.73 -1.83
N PRO A 161 3.87 24.29 -0.63
CA PRO A 161 3.39 25.62 -0.25
C PRO A 161 3.74 26.65 -1.33
N GLN A 162 2.74 27.14 -2.07
CA GLN A 162 2.93 28.23 -3.01
C GLN A 162 2.96 29.54 -2.21
N PHE A 163 4.14 30.16 -2.09
CA PHE A 163 4.25 31.55 -1.66
C PHE A 163 3.64 32.43 -2.77
N LYS A 164 2.35 32.74 -2.66
CA LYS A 164 1.74 33.80 -3.46
C LYS A 164 2.03 35.12 -2.73
N PRO A 165 2.88 36.02 -3.25
CA PRO A 165 2.95 37.37 -2.71
C PRO A 165 1.54 37.97 -2.81
N ALA A 166 1.00 38.46 -1.69
CA ALA A 166 -0.27 39.15 -1.69
C ALA A 166 -0.13 40.40 -2.55
N THR A 167 -0.65 40.36 -3.78
CA THR A 167 -0.80 41.57 -4.59
C THR A 167 -1.82 42.45 -3.88
N THR A 168 -1.35 43.60 -3.43
CA THR A 168 -2.13 44.65 -2.80
C THR A 168 -3.36 44.99 -3.65
N ALA A 169 -4.51 45.09 -2.99
CA ALA A 169 -5.78 45.49 -3.59
C ALA A 169 -5.72 46.91 -4.20
N PRO A 170 -6.71 47.26 -5.04
CA PRO A 170 -7.31 48.58 -4.96
C PRO A 170 -8.79 48.53 -4.56
N ALA A 171 -9.22 49.59 -3.90
CA ALA A 171 -10.47 49.75 -3.19
C ALA A 171 -11.67 50.18 -4.06
N THR A 172 -12.87 49.81 -3.58
CA THR A 172 -14.20 50.50 -3.66
C THR A 172 -14.66 51.17 -4.96
N GLN A 173 -15.86 50.77 -5.42
CA GLN A 173 -16.96 51.72 -5.69
C GLN A 173 -18.33 51.11 -5.33
N LYS A 174 -19.12 51.86 -4.55
CA LYS A 174 -20.55 51.64 -4.27
C LYS A 174 -21.28 52.95 -4.56
N ALA A 175 -22.26 52.93 -5.47
CA ALA A 175 -23.38 53.89 -5.60
C ALA A 175 -24.37 53.35 -6.66
N SER A 176 -25.57 52.91 -6.27
CA SER A 176 -26.90 53.58 -6.48
C SER A 176 -27.41 53.51 -7.94
N SER A 177 -28.64 53.12 -8.32
CA SER A 177 -29.96 53.45 -7.75
C SER A 177 -31.13 52.86 -8.60
N LEU A 178 -32.28 52.58 -7.96
CA LEU A 178 -33.70 52.68 -8.46
C LEU A 178 -34.16 51.67 -9.56
N SER A 179 -35.40 51.14 -9.62
CA SER A 179 -36.66 51.35 -8.89
C SER A 179 -37.63 50.19 -9.20
N ASN A 180 -38.46 49.82 -8.21
CA ASN A 180 -39.87 49.37 -8.21
C ASN A 180 -40.40 48.51 -9.38
N LYS A 181 -41.18 47.45 -9.13
CA LYS A 181 -42.53 47.53 -8.54
C LYS A 181 -43.09 46.14 -8.24
N GLU A 182 -43.67 46.03 -7.05
CA GLU A 182 -44.50 44.95 -6.51
C GLU A 182 -45.78 44.69 -7.35
N VAL A 183 -46.42 43.54 -7.10
CA VAL A 183 -47.81 43.34 -6.62
C VAL A 183 -48.02 41.81 -6.55
N ASP A 184 -48.73 41.13 -5.64
CA ASP A 184 -49.18 41.25 -4.23
C ASP A 184 -50.05 39.98 -3.99
N GLY A 185 -50.26 39.56 -2.73
CA GLY A 185 -51.37 38.69 -2.31
C GLY A 185 -50.95 37.34 -1.71
N LYS A 186 -50.64 37.18 -0.40
CA LYS A 186 -51.52 37.13 0.80
C LYS A 186 -52.39 35.85 0.81
N SER A 187 -52.49 34.99 1.83
CA SER A 187 -52.45 35.12 3.30
C SER A 187 -52.42 33.71 3.96
N ARG A 188 -52.00 33.63 5.25
CA ARG A 188 -52.55 32.89 6.44
C ARG A 188 -53.29 31.53 6.24
N SER A 189 -53.35 30.56 7.15
CA SER A 189 -52.84 30.18 8.49
C SER A 189 -53.50 28.81 8.82
N GLU A 190 -53.00 28.10 9.86
CA GLU A 190 -53.68 27.00 10.61
C GLU A 190 -53.82 25.63 9.88
N ALA A 191 -53.23 24.54 10.35
CA ALA A 191 -53.41 23.72 11.57
C ALA A 191 -54.47 22.60 11.40
N GLU A 192 -54.13 21.41 11.94
CA GLU A 192 -54.97 20.22 12.17
C GLU A 192 -55.34 19.38 10.93
N ALA A 193 -55.44 18.05 10.93
CA ALA A 193 -55.18 16.99 11.90
C ALA A 193 -55.16 15.64 11.14
N ALA A 194 -54.55 14.64 11.78
CA ALA A 194 -54.90 13.21 11.80
C ALA A 194 -55.33 12.50 10.49
N THR A 195 -54.65 11.42 10.13
CA THR A 195 -55.14 10.06 10.48
C THR A 195 -54.14 8.97 10.09
N ALA A 196 -54.03 7.99 10.98
CA ALA A 196 -53.30 6.74 10.81
C ALA A 196 -54.01 5.80 9.81
N GLY A 197 -53.25 4.92 9.17
CA GLY A 197 -53.76 3.86 8.31
C GLY A 197 -52.67 2.81 8.06
N GLU A 198 -52.77 1.73 8.83
CA GLU A 198 -51.90 0.57 8.93
C GLU A 198 -52.00 -0.43 7.76
N GLN A 199 -50.95 -1.28 7.65
CA GLN A 199 -50.99 -2.71 7.25
C GLN A 199 -51.23 -3.01 5.73
N LYS A 200 -50.68 -4.05 5.08
CA LYS A 200 -49.96 -5.28 5.47
C LYS A 200 -49.51 -6.06 4.21
N THR A 201 -48.45 -6.88 4.37
CA THR A 201 -48.18 -8.22 3.78
C THR A 201 -48.17 -8.49 2.27
N SER A 202 -47.11 -9.17 1.81
CA SER A 202 -47.06 -10.61 1.37
C SER A 202 -45.83 -10.82 0.43
N THR A 203 -44.81 -11.60 0.81
CA THR A 203 -44.52 -13.03 0.43
C THR A 203 -44.40 -13.25 -1.10
N ALA A 204 -43.50 -14.03 -1.69
CA ALA A 204 -42.70 -15.19 -1.27
C ALA A 204 -41.61 -15.52 -2.34
N GLU A 205 -40.67 -16.42 -1.97
CA GLU A 205 -40.02 -17.47 -2.81
C GLU A 205 -39.08 -17.04 -3.97
N THR A 206 -37.99 -17.73 -4.35
CA THR A 206 -37.51 -19.12 -4.13
C THR A 206 -36.02 -19.21 -4.50
N VAL A 207 -35.32 -20.19 -3.91
CA VAL A 207 -34.01 -20.76 -4.36
C VAL A 207 -34.31 -22.04 -5.17
N PRO A 208 -33.45 -22.51 -6.10
CA PRO A 208 -32.62 -23.70 -5.80
C PRO A 208 -31.21 -23.67 -6.45
N VAL A 209 -30.13 -24.10 -5.76
CA VAL A 209 -29.47 -25.43 -5.60
C VAL A 209 -28.49 -25.86 -6.72
N ALA A 210 -27.34 -26.32 -6.23
CA ALA A 210 -26.08 -26.79 -6.82
C ALA A 210 -26.11 -27.94 -7.84
N VAL A 211 -25.04 -28.03 -8.66
CA VAL A 211 -24.48 -29.30 -9.16
C VAL A 211 -22.97 -29.20 -9.49
N LYS A 212 -22.20 -30.20 -9.04
CA LYS A 212 -20.89 -30.73 -9.52
C LYS A 212 -21.08 -32.29 -9.49
N PRO A 213 -20.20 -33.20 -10.02
CA PRO A 213 -18.96 -33.08 -10.81
C PRO A 213 -18.84 -34.11 -11.98
N THR A 214 -17.76 -34.04 -12.79
CA THR A 214 -17.07 -35.12 -13.58
C THR A 214 -16.05 -34.40 -14.49
N GLY A 215 -14.83 -34.84 -14.86
CA GLY A 215 -14.04 -36.05 -14.66
C GLY A 215 -13.14 -36.29 -15.89
N GLY A 216 -11.81 -36.16 -15.75
CA GLY A 216 -10.77 -36.87 -16.53
C GLY A 216 -10.38 -36.41 -17.95
N GLY A 217 -9.07 -36.24 -18.19
CA GLY A 217 -8.47 -36.18 -19.54
C GLY A 217 -7.03 -35.66 -19.57
N GLN A 218 -6.06 -36.57 -19.55
CA GLN A 218 -4.62 -36.33 -19.78
C GLN A 218 -4.33 -36.02 -21.25
N GLU A 219 -3.43 -35.09 -21.57
CA GLU A 219 -2.55 -35.19 -22.74
C GLU A 219 -1.15 -34.63 -22.47
N LYS A 220 -0.16 -35.43 -22.90
CA LYS A 220 1.29 -35.23 -22.91
C LYS A 220 1.67 -34.43 -24.18
N PRO A 221 2.86 -33.82 -24.24
CA PRO A 221 3.80 -34.39 -25.21
C PRO A 221 5.21 -34.59 -24.66
N SER A 222 5.84 -35.62 -25.20
CA SER A 222 7.20 -36.08 -24.95
C SER A 222 8.22 -35.36 -25.84
N GLY A 223 9.44 -35.20 -25.32
CA GLY A 223 10.69 -35.41 -26.10
C GLY A 223 11.51 -34.17 -26.46
N ASN A 224 12.56 -33.86 -25.69
CA ASN A 224 13.94 -34.25 -26.01
C ASN A 224 14.92 -33.75 -24.91
N GLY A 225 15.75 -34.66 -24.41
CA GLY A 225 16.67 -34.38 -23.30
C GLY A 225 18.02 -33.82 -23.74
N ILE A 226 18.63 -33.02 -22.87
CA ILE A 226 20.09 -32.84 -22.74
C ILE A 226 20.38 -32.61 -21.24
N ALA A 227 21.23 -33.47 -20.67
CA ALA A 227 21.96 -33.38 -19.40
C ALA A 227 21.24 -32.78 -18.17
N GLY A 228 20.76 -33.65 -17.28
CA GLY A 228 20.24 -33.30 -15.97
C GLY A 228 21.27 -32.57 -15.12
N ASP A 229 20.97 -31.31 -14.81
CA ASP A 229 21.69 -30.51 -13.84
C ASP A 229 21.47 -31.15 -12.46
N SER A 230 22.46 -31.90 -11.97
CA SER A 230 22.42 -32.54 -10.63
C SER A 230 22.21 -31.50 -9.51
N LEU A 231 22.43 -30.22 -9.80
CA LEU A 231 22.12 -29.11 -8.91
C LEU A 231 20.63 -28.71 -8.92
N GLY A 232 19.96 -28.87 -10.06
CA GLY A 232 18.52 -28.60 -10.21
C GLY A 232 17.67 -29.60 -9.44
N ASP A 233 18.01 -30.88 -9.52
CA ASP A 233 17.36 -31.94 -8.73
C ASP A 233 17.59 -31.78 -7.23
N ALA A 234 18.80 -31.35 -6.83
CA ALA A 234 19.11 -31.06 -5.43
C ALA A 234 18.33 -29.84 -4.91
N ARG A 235 18.19 -28.78 -5.71
CA ARG A 235 17.39 -27.60 -5.38
C ARG A 235 15.90 -27.91 -5.26
N SER A 236 15.35 -28.68 -6.18
CA SER A 236 13.94 -29.08 -6.16
C SER A 236 13.62 -29.91 -4.90
N LYS A 237 14.52 -30.81 -4.49
CA LYS A 237 14.37 -31.59 -3.25
C LYS A 237 14.37 -30.72 -1.99
N VAL A 238 15.26 -29.72 -1.92
CA VAL A 238 15.32 -28.78 -0.79
C VAL A 238 14.03 -27.95 -0.72
N GLN A 239 13.51 -27.50 -1.86
CA GLN A 239 12.26 -26.74 -1.93
C GLN A 239 11.04 -27.56 -1.48
N ASP A 240 10.92 -28.81 -1.93
CA ASP A 240 9.84 -29.71 -1.52
C ASP A 240 9.89 -30.04 -0.02
N GLU A 241 11.08 -30.05 0.58
CA GLU A 241 11.27 -30.30 2.01
C GLU A 241 10.92 -29.06 2.85
N ILE A 242 11.25 -27.85 2.37
CA ILE A 242 10.83 -26.59 3.00
C ILE A 242 9.31 -26.47 3.00
N GLY A 243 8.65 -26.77 1.87
CA GLY A 243 7.19 -26.73 1.77
C GLY A 243 6.50 -27.69 2.74
N ARG A 244 7.04 -28.91 2.90
CA ARG A 244 6.52 -29.90 3.86
C ARG A 244 6.71 -29.46 5.31
N GLU A 245 7.87 -28.91 5.67
CA GLU A 245 8.11 -28.37 7.01
C GLU A 245 7.22 -27.17 7.32
N PHE A 246 7.03 -26.28 6.35
CA PHE A 246 6.13 -25.15 6.50
C PHE A 246 4.71 -25.62 6.76
N ALA A 247 4.18 -26.56 5.97
CA ALA A 247 2.85 -27.12 6.17
C ALA A 247 2.70 -27.80 7.54
N ALA A 248 3.74 -28.52 8.01
CA ALA A 248 3.74 -29.15 9.33
C ALA A 248 3.72 -28.12 10.47
N ILE A 249 4.51 -27.04 10.37
CA ILE A 249 4.54 -25.96 11.36
C ILE A 249 3.24 -25.14 11.35
N MET A 250 2.65 -24.91 10.17
CA MET A 250 1.36 -24.24 10.07
C MET A 250 0.22 -25.08 10.65
N ALA A 251 0.29 -26.41 10.50
CA ALA A 251 -0.69 -27.32 11.08
C ALA A 251 -0.69 -27.36 12.62
N THR A 252 0.41 -26.96 13.28
CA THR A 252 0.42 -26.84 14.76
C THR A 252 -0.30 -25.59 15.26
N GLY A 253 -0.57 -24.60 14.39
CA GLY A 253 -1.32 -23.39 14.73
C GLY A 253 -0.64 -22.46 15.75
N THR A 254 0.63 -22.69 16.05
CA THR A 254 1.38 -22.00 17.11
C THR A 254 2.17 -20.80 16.61
N LEU A 255 2.45 -20.72 15.31
CA LEU A 255 3.30 -19.69 14.72
C LEU A 255 2.58 -18.98 13.57
N ARG A 256 2.90 -17.71 13.38
CA ARG A 256 2.44 -16.96 12.20
C ARG A 256 3.19 -17.45 10.96
N ALA A 257 2.60 -17.29 9.78
CA ALA A 257 3.17 -17.79 8.53
C ALA A 257 4.60 -17.28 8.24
N SER A 258 4.92 -16.04 8.58
CA SER A 258 6.28 -15.48 8.43
C SER A 258 7.30 -16.16 9.33
N GLU A 259 6.94 -16.44 10.58
CA GLU A 259 7.78 -17.17 11.54
C GLU A 259 7.91 -18.65 11.16
N ALA A 260 6.81 -19.25 10.69
CA ALA A 260 6.79 -20.63 10.21
C ALA A 260 7.67 -20.82 8.97
N ALA A 261 7.66 -19.88 8.02
CA ALA A 261 8.49 -19.92 6.82
C ALA A 261 9.99 -19.74 7.14
N ALA A 262 10.33 -18.80 8.02
CA ALA A 262 11.70 -18.61 8.48
C ALA A 262 12.22 -19.83 9.25
N LEU A 263 11.38 -20.43 10.10
CA LEU A 263 11.72 -21.62 10.88
C LEU A 263 11.87 -22.87 9.98
N ALA A 264 10.96 -23.07 9.04
CA ALA A 264 11.03 -24.17 8.06
C ALA A 264 12.32 -24.10 7.24
N THR A 265 12.64 -22.92 6.71
CA THR A 265 13.85 -22.68 5.92
C THR A 265 15.11 -22.96 6.74
N ARG A 266 15.16 -22.48 7.99
CA ARG A 266 16.29 -22.72 8.89
C ARG A 266 16.49 -24.20 9.21
N ARG A 267 15.40 -24.95 9.50
CA ARG A 267 15.46 -26.39 9.82
C ARG A 267 15.90 -27.23 8.64
N VAL A 268 15.46 -26.89 7.43
CA VAL A 268 15.89 -27.61 6.22
C VAL A 268 17.35 -27.28 5.93
N MET A 269 17.75 -26.01 5.93
CA MET A 269 19.14 -25.61 5.67
C MET A 269 20.13 -26.21 6.69
N GLN A 270 19.74 -26.37 7.96
CA GLN A 270 20.56 -27.08 8.95
C GLN A 270 20.76 -28.55 8.60
N ARG A 271 19.72 -29.28 8.18
CA ARG A 271 19.84 -30.68 7.75
C ARG A 271 20.82 -30.85 6.59
N TYR A 272 20.74 -29.99 5.58
CA TYR A 272 21.66 -30.04 4.44
C TYR A 272 23.07 -29.55 4.78
N GLY A 273 23.22 -28.63 5.73
CA GLY A 273 24.52 -28.23 6.29
C GLY A 273 25.22 -29.34 7.06
N HIS A 274 24.47 -30.22 7.74
CA HIS A 274 25.03 -31.39 8.44
C HIS A 274 25.36 -32.57 7.51
N MET A 275 24.67 -32.71 6.36
CA MET A 275 24.96 -33.77 5.39
C MET A 275 26.32 -33.62 4.69
N ASN A 276 26.80 -32.39 4.48
CA ASN A 276 28.12 -32.14 3.88
C ASN A 276 29.29 -32.47 4.82
N VAL A 277 29.07 -32.51 6.14
CA VAL A 277 30.11 -32.85 7.13
C VAL A 277 30.20 -34.37 7.35
N ALA A 278 29.13 -35.12 7.07
CA ALA A 278 29.11 -36.58 7.22
C ALA A 278 29.63 -37.35 6.00
N GLN A 279 29.92 -36.66 4.88
CA GLN A 279 30.50 -37.24 3.66
C GLN A 279 31.96 -36.78 3.38
N SER A 280 32.61 -36.14 4.35
CA SER A 280 34.05 -35.81 4.29
C SER A 280 34.89 -36.79 5.11
#